data_AF-A0A3B9SGH4-F1
#
_entry.id   AF-A0A3B9SGH4-F1
#
_cell.length_a   1.000
_cell.length_b   1.000
_cell.length_c   1.000
_cell.angle_alpha   90.00
_cell.angle_beta   90.00
_cell.angle_gamma   90.00
#
_symmetry.space_group_name_H-M   'P 1'
#
loop_
_entity.id
_entity.type
_entity.pdbx_description
1 polymer ?
#
loop_
_entity_poly.entity_id
_entity_poly.type
_entity_poly.pdbx_seq_one_letter_code
_entity_poly.pdbx_strand_id
1 'polypeptide(L)'
;MLKIEEYDNKNNYRTLTHSNDVFHKALRAVLNGEKRFHVTGAEEKYDLVYYENNELYFENSDPSQNSLFAGETVIPPYFIYNENDTSKLYFDLLDVYENIVFEEVNEYTVVMARLFLNVSDKQIYFVDERAKLFFETSSRLHIGEPEDEDAYEMRVCETKVTVTYLNKHEKIRSYVLFHNIFLMQWIFGDLSVDKVKYAEVFVKKTEGIGGFLQFCVRCSTLFSKYGIKTYFKSGSSRFRDELIDKYFSVQKTPEDSNDQNTVYVVNYMATALTHRFLFAKANVTYDILSPSFKNELEEYTNAIIGNKKMLGVLIRGTDYNMMMSSDAKTPFLPVSAERMIPEIQKCLDKYDYEGIFLATEDKDALKTIREAFPGKVKAISQERRSITEFSKGQTISDIERRIYSPEEYTERVEDTTINYFYALYVLSKCSGFLASSMCTGVHTVRSFNGGKFECDVVVRELILKGELV
;
A
#
# COMPACT_ATOMS: atom_id res chain seq x y z
N MET A 1 -6.48 -20.19 -5.96
CA MET A 1 -6.76 -20.18 -7.41
C MET A 1 -6.68 -21.60 -7.97
N LEU A 2 -7.63 -22.00 -8.83
CA LEU A 2 -7.56 -23.25 -9.59
C LEU A 2 -6.85 -23.04 -10.93
N LYS A 3 -5.81 -23.84 -11.19
CA LYS A 3 -5.13 -23.94 -12.48
C LYS A 3 -5.63 -25.12 -13.28
N ILE A 4 -5.51 -25.02 -14.59
CA ILE A 4 -5.85 -26.11 -15.52
C ILE A 4 -4.58 -26.90 -15.81
N GLU A 5 -4.64 -28.20 -15.56
CA GLU A 5 -3.56 -29.15 -15.82
C GLU A 5 -4.01 -30.30 -16.72
N GLU A 6 -3.03 -31.03 -17.25
CA GLU A 6 -3.28 -32.29 -17.95
C GLU A 6 -4.01 -33.28 -17.02
N TYR A 7 -4.92 -34.06 -17.62
CA TYR A 7 -5.71 -35.06 -16.91
C TYR A 7 -4.82 -36.17 -16.33
N ASP A 8 -4.86 -36.36 -15.01
CA ASP A 8 -4.13 -37.43 -14.35
C ASP A 8 -4.89 -38.77 -14.46
N ASN A 9 -4.38 -39.68 -15.30
CA ASN A 9 -4.95 -41.01 -15.46
C ASN A 9 -4.55 -42.01 -14.36
N LYS A 10 -3.68 -41.63 -13.41
CA LYS A 10 -3.09 -42.55 -12.41
C LYS A 10 -3.81 -42.52 -11.08
N ASN A 11 -4.31 -41.36 -10.68
CA ASN A 11 -4.99 -41.16 -9.41
C ASN A 11 -6.48 -40.96 -9.63
N ASN A 12 -7.29 -41.33 -8.63
CA ASN A 12 -8.73 -41.12 -8.68
C ASN A 12 -9.09 -39.88 -7.87
N TYR A 13 -9.45 -38.80 -8.56
CA TYR A 13 -9.94 -37.57 -7.96
C TYR A 13 -11.46 -37.41 -8.14
N ARG A 14 -12.08 -36.50 -7.37
CA ARG A 14 -13.49 -36.14 -7.57
C ARG A 14 -13.67 -35.68 -9.02
N THR A 15 -14.68 -36.24 -9.69
CA THR A 15 -15.04 -35.85 -11.05
C THR A 15 -16.10 -34.76 -11.03
N LEU A 16 -15.85 -33.69 -11.77
CA LEU A 16 -16.75 -32.60 -12.06
C LEU A 16 -17.10 -32.62 -13.56
N THR A 17 -18.28 -32.13 -13.89
CA THR A 17 -18.67 -31.90 -15.29
C THR A 17 -18.30 -30.47 -15.67
N HIS A 18 -17.70 -30.30 -16.85
CA HIS A 18 -17.40 -28.99 -17.42
C HIS A 18 -18.68 -28.17 -17.55
N SER A 19 -18.64 -26.94 -17.07
CA SER A 19 -19.78 -26.02 -17.05
C SER A 19 -19.32 -24.62 -16.67
N ASN A 20 -20.22 -23.63 -16.82
CA ASN A 20 -19.91 -22.25 -16.46
C ASN A 20 -19.57 -22.06 -14.97
N ASP A 21 -20.06 -22.93 -14.10
CA ASP A 21 -19.84 -22.92 -12.64
C ASP A 21 -18.82 -23.96 -12.17
N VAL A 22 -18.01 -24.55 -13.07
CA VAL A 22 -17.06 -25.62 -12.71
C VAL A 22 -16.06 -25.18 -11.64
N PHE A 23 -15.57 -23.94 -11.69
CA PHE A 23 -14.67 -23.39 -10.69
C PHE A 23 -15.34 -23.21 -9.32
N HIS A 24 -16.57 -22.65 -9.30
CA HIS A 24 -17.36 -22.52 -8.07
C HIS A 24 -17.64 -23.88 -7.42
N LYS A 25 -17.93 -24.92 -8.22
CA LYS A 25 -18.10 -26.31 -7.75
C LYS A 25 -16.82 -26.86 -7.14
N ALA A 26 -15.67 -26.66 -7.80
CA ALA A 26 -14.37 -27.09 -7.30
C ALA A 26 -14.00 -26.37 -5.99
N LEU A 27 -14.16 -25.05 -5.91
CA LEU A 27 -13.84 -24.27 -4.70
C LEU A 27 -14.66 -24.70 -3.47
N ARG A 28 -15.93 -25.08 -3.64
CA ARG A 28 -16.73 -25.66 -2.55
C ARG A 28 -16.13 -26.96 -2.01
N ALA A 29 -15.50 -27.76 -2.86
CA ALA A 29 -14.80 -28.96 -2.45
C ALA A 29 -13.42 -28.66 -1.85
N VAL A 30 -12.75 -27.58 -2.29
CA VAL A 30 -11.51 -27.09 -1.67
C VAL A 30 -11.72 -26.71 -0.20
N LEU A 31 -12.86 -26.11 0.15
CA LEU A 31 -13.25 -25.85 1.54
C LEU A 31 -13.32 -27.13 2.41
N ASN A 32 -13.47 -28.30 1.79
CA ASN A 32 -13.46 -29.61 2.45
C ASN A 32 -12.08 -30.32 2.38
N GLY A 33 -11.03 -29.62 1.95
CA GLY A 33 -9.66 -30.12 1.91
C GLY A 33 -9.21 -30.78 0.61
N GLU A 34 -10.07 -30.84 -0.41
CA GLU A 34 -9.70 -31.38 -1.72
C GLU A 34 -8.84 -30.36 -2.52
N LYS A 35 -7.84 -30.84 -3.26
CA LYS A 35 -6.93 -29.95 -4.01
C LYS A 35 -6.86 -30.24 -5.52
N ARG A 36 -7.45 -31.34 -5.99
CA ARG A 36 -7.41 -31.73 -7.39
C ARG A 36 -8.72 -32.38 -7.81
N PHE A 37 -9.18 -32.08 -9.02
CA PHE A 37 -10.46 -32.52 -9.55
C PHE A 37 -10.31 -32.93 -11.01
N HIS A 38 -10.89 -34.08 -11.38
CA HIS A 38 -11.07 -34.44 -12.77
C HIS A 38 -12.21 -33.64 -13.38
N VAL A 39 -12.04 -33.10 -14.58
CA VAL A 39 -13.11 -32.46 -15.34
C VAL A 39 -13.38 -33.23 -16.63
N THR A 40 -14.65 -33.51 -16.86
CA THR A 40 -15.15 -34.25 -18.03
C THR A 40 -16.31 -33.50 -18.70
N GLY A 41 -16.62 -33.83 -19.95
CA GLY A 41 -17.74 -33.21 -20.68
C GLY A 41 -17.38 -31.96 -21.49
N ALA A 42 -16.12 -31.52 -21.46
CA ALA A 42 -15.53 -30.72 -22.52
C ALA A 42 -15.03 -31.64 -23.67
N GLU A 43 -14.59 -31.06 -24.79
CA GLU A 43 -13.98 -31.82 -25.89
C GLU A 43 -12.78 -32.64 -25.41
N GLU A 44 -11.97 -32.04 -24.54
CA GLU A 44 -10.82 -32.68 -23.89
C GLU A 44 -11.02 -32.77 -22.39
N LYS A 45 -10.54 -33.86 -21.78
CA LYS A 45 -10.51 -33.99 -20.32
C LYS A 45 -9.32 -33.23 -19.76
N TYR A 46 -9.49 -32.62 -18.60
CA TYR A 46 -8.45 -31.87 -17.92
C TYR A 46 -8.64 -31.96 -16.41
N ASP A 47 -7.62 -31.58 -15.65
CA ASP A 47 -7.72 -31.46 -14.21
C ASP A 47 -7.75 -30.00 -13.76
N LEU A 48 -8.46 -29.74 -12.66
CA LEU A 48 -8.34 -28.50 -11.90
C LEU A 48 -7.49 -28.75 -10.66
N VAL A 49 -6.43 -27.97 -10.48
CA VAL A 49 -5.51 -28.07 -9.32
C VAL A 49 -5.51 -26.76 -8.54
N TYR A 50 -5.77 -26.85 -7.24
CA TYR A 50 -5.86 -25.70 -6.36
C TYR A 50 -4.49 -25.31 -5.80
N TYR A 51 -4.16 -24.03 -5.96
CA TYR A 51 -3.00 -23.37 -5.41
C TYR A 51 -3.43 -22.24 -4.46
N GLU A 52 -2.78 -22.15 -3.30
CA GLU A 52 -3.02 -21.07 -2.34
C GLU A 52 -2.45 -19.76 -2.87
N ASN A 53 -3.29 -18.72 -2.95
CA ASN A 53 -2.88 -17.44 -3.53
C ASN A 53 -1.71 -16.78 -2.78
N ASN A 54 -1.71 -16.91 -1.45
CA ASN A 54 -0.65 -16.35 -0.62
C ASN A 54 0.68 -17.10 -0.83
N GLU A 55 0.64 -18.43 -1.04
CA GLU A 55 1.84 -19.21 -1.37
C GLU A 55 2.39 -18.80 -2.74
N LEU A 56 1.53 -18.62 -3.75
CA LEU A 56 1.93 -18.12 -5.07
C LEU A 56 2.56 -16.72 -5.02
N TYR A 57 2.09 -15.87 -4.11
CA TYR A 57 2.68 -14.56 -3.87
C TYR A 57 4.11 -14.65 -3.32
N PHE A 58 4.38 -15.66 -2.47
CA PHE A 58 5.64 -15.83 -1.76
C PHE A 58 6.55 -16.96 -2.30
N GLU A 59 6.23 -17.56 -3.45
CA GLU A 59 6.87 -18.77 -4.01
C GLU A 59 8.41 -18.74 -4.07
N ASN A 60 9.05 -17.56 -3.95
CA ASN A 60 10.51 -17.41 -3.93
C ASN A 60 11.03 -16.48 -2.82
N SER A 61 10.22 -16.23 -1.80
CA SER A 61 10.58 -15.37 -0.67
C SER A 61 9.93 -15.90 0.58
N ASP A 62 10.72 -16.23 1.60
CA ASP A 62 10.17 -16.62 2.89
C ASP A 62 9.53 -15.38 3.58
N PRO A 63 8.19 -15.31 3.72
CA PRO A 63 7.54 -14.17 4.34
C PRO A 63 7.93 -14.02 5.81
N SER A 64 8.39 -15.09 6.48
CA SER A 64 8.86 -15.01 7.87
C SER A 64 10.17 -14.23 8.02
N GLN A 65 10.94 -14.08 6.93
CA GLN A 65 12.16 -13.26 6.90
C GLN A 65 11.86 -11.76 6.77
N ASN A 66 10.61 -11.38 6.46
CA ASN A 66 10.20 -9.99 6.35
C ASN A 66 9.10 -9.69 7.38
N SER A 67 9.46 -8.96 8.44
CA SER A 67 8.56 -8.57 9.52
C SER A 67 7.28 -7.85 9.04
N LEU A 68 7.32 -7.22 7.86
CA LEU A 68 6.16 -6.59 7.23
C LEU A 68 5.10 -7.60 6.78
N PHE A 69 5.50 -8.78 6.33
CA PHE A 69 4.60 -9.80 5.76
C PHE A 69 4.40 -11.03 6.66
N ALA A 70 5.22 -11.19 7.69
CA ALA A 70 5.13 -12.31 8.62
C ALA A 70 3.72 -12.42 9.22
N GLY A 71 3.07 -13.58 9.01
CA GLY A 71 1.73 -13.90 9.52
C GLY A 71 0.57 -13.24 8.77
N GLU A 72 0.81 -12.52 7.68
CA GLU A 72 -0.22 -11.77 6.96
C GLU A 72 -0.78 -12.55 5.77
N THR A 73 -2.09 -12.40 5.54
CA THR A 73 -2.70 -12.73 4.25
C THR A 73 -2.56 -11.53 3.33
N VAL A 74 -1.73 -11.65 2.29
CA VAL A 74 -1.56 -10.62 1.27
C VAL A 74 -2.60 -10.78 0.18
N ILE A 75 -2.76 -11.98 -0.36
CA ILE A 75 -3.78 -12.29 -1.35
C ILE A 75 -4.74 -13.32 -0.74
N PRO A 76 -5.99 -12.95 -0.45
CA PRO A 76 -7.00 -13.88 0.07
C PRO A 76 -7.24 -15.05 -0.88
N PRO A 77 -7.69 -16.21 -0.39
CA PRO A 77 -7.89 -17.40 -1.24
C PRO A 77 -9.11 -17.31 -2.17
N TYR A 78 -10.08 -16.43 -1.88
CA TYR A 78 -11.32 -16.25 -2.65
C TYR A 78 -12.10 -17.56 -2.89
N PHE A 79 -12.34 -18.34 -1.83
CA PHE A 79 -13.17 -19.55 -1.92
C PHE A 79 -14.62 -19.29 -2.32
N ILE A 80 -15.10 -18.07 -2.06
CA ILE A 80 -16.45 -17.61 -2.36
C ILE A 80 -16.33 -16.22 -2.97
N TYR A 81 -16.89 -16.04 -4.16
CA TYR A 81 -17.07 -14.75 -4.84
C TYR A 81 -18.28 -14.83 -5.75
N ASN A 82 -18.77 -13.68 -6.21
CA ASN A 82 -19.89 -13.59 -7.13
C ASN A 82 -19.60 -12.53 -8.20
N GLU A 83 -19.16 -12.96 -9.38
CA GLU A 83 -18.89 -12.10 -10.52
C GLU A 83 -20.10 -11.29 -11.01
N ASN A 84 -21.33 -11.62 -10.58
CA ASN A 84 -22.54 -10.87 -10.92
C ASN A 84 -22.88 -9.76 -9.92
N ASP A 85 -22.29 -9.74 -8.72
CA ASP A 85 -22.49 -8.65 -7.75
C ASP A 85 -21.53 -7.50 -8.02
N THR A 86 -21.81 -6.75 -9.09
CA THR A 86 -21.00 -5.62 -9.54
C THR A 86 -21.00 -4.45 -8.55
N SER A 87 -21.92 -4.41 -7.58
CA SER A 87 -21.95 -3.38 -6.54
C SER A 87 -20.72 -3.42 -5.63
N LYS A 88 -20.06 -4.58 -5.54
CA LYS A 88 -18.87 -4.83 -4.72
C LYS A 88 -17.60 -5.08 -5.57
N LEU A 89 -17.60 -4.71 -6.84
CA LEU A 89 -16.45 -4.87 -7.73
C LEU A 89 -15.82 -3.53 -8.09
N TYR A 90 -14.51 -3.54 -8.34
CA TYR A 90 -13.76 -2.37 -8.77
C TYR A 90 -13.08 -2.55 -10.12
N PHE A 91 -13.24 -1.55 -10.98
CA PHE A 91 -12.71 -1.57 -12.34
C PHE A 91 -11.77 -0.40 -12.64
N ASP A 92 -11.56 0.55 -11.71
CA ASP A 92 -10.78 1.77 -11.92
C ASP A 92 -9.36 1.51 -12.48
N LEU A 93 -8.74 0.36 -12.14
CA LEU A 93 -7.42 -0.03 -12.67
C LEU A 93 -7.45 -0.29 -14.19
N LEU A 94 -8.60 -0.62 -14.76
CA LEU A 94 -8.79 -0.96 -16.17
C LEU A 94 -9.02 0.28 -17.04
N ASP A 95 -9.35 1.44 -16.46
CA ASP A 95 -9.84 2.61 -17.20
C ASP A 95 -8.85 3.12 -18.26
N VAL A 96 -7.55 2.91 -18.05
CA VAL A 96 -6.48 3.39 -18.94
C VAL A 96 -6.10 2.40 -20.05
N TYR A 97 -6.69 1.21 -20.06
CA TYR A 97 -6.34 0.14 -21.00
C TYR A 97 -7.46 -0.07 -22.02
N GLU A 98 -7.09 -0.35 -23.25
CA GLU A 98 -8.01 -0.71 -24.33
C GLU A 98 -8.11 -2.24 -24.43
N ASN A 99 -6.96 -2.90 -24.30
CA ASN A 99 -6.80 -4.34 -24.44
C ASN A 99 -6.41 -4.98 -23.11
N ILE A 100 -7.04 -6.12 -22.79
CA ILE A 100 -6.63 -7.01 -21.69
C ILE A 100 -6.17 -8.32 -22.30
N VAL A 101 -4.91 -8.67 -22.08
CA VAL A 101 -4.28 -9.87 -22.66
C VAL A 101 -3.98 -10.87 -21.55
N PHE A 102 -4.61 -12.04 -21.59
CA PHE A 102 -4.38 -13.14 -20.67
C PHE A 102 -3.38 -14.14 -21.26
N GLU A 103 -2.22 -14.31 -20.62
CA GLU A 103 -1.16 -15.22 -21.10
C GLU A 103 -1.37 -16.68 -20.64
N GLU A 104 -2.26 -16.93 -19.68
CA GLU A 104 -2.56 -18.26 -19.13
C GLU A 104 -4.07 -18.39 -18.93
N VAL A 105 -4.62 -19.58 -19.18
CA VAL A 105 -5.97 -19.95 -18.74
C VAL A 105 -5.95 -20.61 -17.37
N ASN A 106 -6.55 -19.91 -16.41
CA ASN A 106 -6.85 -20.38 -15.06
C ASN A 106 -8.21 -19.84 -14.61
N GLU A 107 -8.65 -20.24 -13.42
CA GLU A 107 -9.91 -19.76 -12.81
C GLU A 107 -10.11 -18.25 -12.94
N TYR A 108 -9.15 -17.46 -12.46
CA TYR A 108 -9.31 -16.02 -12.36
C TYR A 108 -9.36 -15.35 -13.72
N THR A 109 -8.52 -15.78 -14.67
CA THR A 109 -8.56 -15.24 -16.04
C THR A 109 -9.88 -15.55 -16.75
N VAL A 110 -10.44 -16.76 -16.59
CA VAL A 110 -11.76 -17.11 -17.17
C VAL A 110 -12.87 -16.28 -16.53
N VAL A 111 -12.89 -16.16 -15.20
CA VAL A 111 -13.89 -15.34 -14.49
C VAL A 111 -13.80 -13.87 -14.87
N MET A 112 -12.58 -13.30 -14.89
CA MET A 112 -12.37 -11.90 -15.25
C MET A 112 -12.72 -11.63 -16.71
N ALA A 113 -12.37 -12.52 -17.65
CA ALA A 113 -12.75 -12.35 -19.05
C ALA A 113 -14.27 -12.28 -19.24
N ARG A 114 -15.02 -13.20 -18.62
CA ARG A 114 -16.50 -13.17 -18.64
C ARG A 114 -17.05 -11.89 -18.04
N LEU A 115 -16.49 -11.48 -16.90
CA LEU A 115 -16.86 -10.25 -16.23
C LEU A 115 -16.63 -9.04 -17.14
N PHE A 116 -15.44 -8.89 -17.73
CA PHE A 116 -15.08 -7.74 -18.56
C PHE A 116 -15.88 -7.67 -19.87
N LEU A 117 -16.20 -8.82 -20.48
CA LEU A 117 -17.11 -8.86 -21.62
C LEU A 117 -18.50 -8.32 -21.27
N ASN A 118 -18.95 -8.53 -20.03
CA ASN A 118 -20.27 -8.08 -19.56
C ASN A 118 -20.30 -6.61 -19.13
N VAL A 119 -19.24 -6.12 -18.47
CA VAL A 119 -19.27 -4.82 -17.75
C VAL A 119 -18.42 -3.72 -18.39
N SER A 120 -17.65 -4.03 -19.42
CA SER A 120 -16.77 -3.07 -20.10
C SER A 120 -16.89 -3.20 -21.62
N ASP A 121 -16.19 -2.35 -22.36
CA ASP A 121 -16.03 -2.34 -23.82
C ASP A 121 -14.65 -2.84 -24.29
N LYS A 122 -13.79 -3.25 -23.35
CA LYS A 122 -12.43 -3.75 -23.57
C LYS A 122 -12.37 -4.89 -24.59
N GLN A 123 -11.28 -4.94 -25.35
CA GLN A 123 -10.92 -6.12 -26.14
C GLN A 123 -10.18 -7.12 -25.24
N ILE A 124 -10.57 -8.39 -25.33
CA ILE A 124 -10.02 -9.47 -24.52
C ILE A 124 -9.25 -10.42 -25.42
N TYR A 125 -8.01 -10.71 -25.07
CA TYR A 125 -7.15 -11.65 -25.77
C TYR A 125 -6.72 -12.77 -24.82
N PHE A 126 -6.72 -14.00 -25.30
CA PHE A 126 -6.08 -15.13 -24.64
C PHE A 126 -4.97 -15.67 -25.53
N VAL A 127 -3.72 -15.59 -25.08
CA VAL A 127 -2.58 -16.19 -25.80
C VAL A 127 -2.58 -17.71 -25.62
N ASP A 128 -3.10 -18.20 -24.50
CA ASP A 128 -3.21 -19.62 -24.20
C ASP A 128 -4.44 -20.24 -24.90
N GLU A 129 -4.17 -21.12 -25.86
CA GLU A 129 -5.16 -21.83 -26.69
C GLU A 129 -6.18 -22.64 -25.89
N ARG A 130 -5.87 -23.01 -24.64
CA ARG A 130 -6.83 -23.68 -23.73
C ARG A 130 -8.06 -22.83 -23.45
N ALA A 131 -8.06 -21.55 -23.80
CA ALA A 131 -9.22 -20.66 -23.70
C ALA A 131 -10.41 -21.18 -24.52
N LYS A 132 -10.15 -21.96 -25.58
CA LYS A 132 -11.18 -22.66 -26.38
C LYS A 132 -12.07 -23.58 -25.55
N LEU A 133 -11.59 -24.05 -24.39
CA LEU A 133 -12.40 -24.84 -23.47
C LEU A 133 -13.56 -24.05 -22.85
N PHE A 134 -13.46 -22.71 -22.77
CA PHE A 134 -14.44 -21.87 -22.07
C PHE A 134 -15.09 -20.80 -22.94
N PHE A 135 -14.52 -20.52 -24.11
CA PHE A 135 -14.92 -19.40 -24.95
C PHE A 135 -14.90 -19.77 -26.44
N GLU A 136 -15.89 -19.26 -27.15
CA GLU A 136 -15.83 -19.09 -28.59
C GLU A 136 -15.30 -17.68 -28.90
N THR A 137 -14.51 -17.55 -29.96
CA THR A 137 -14.04 -16.23 -30.43
C THR A 137 -15.23 -15.36 -30.82
N SER A 138 -15.13 -14.06 -30.56
CA SER A 138 -16.14 -13.06 -30.90
C SER A 138 -15.49 -11.75 -31.32
N SER A 139 -16.30 -10.75 -31.67
CA SER A 139 -15.78 -9.40 -31.99
C SER A 139 -14.98 -8.73 -30.86
N ARG A 140 -15.07 -9.25 -29.62
CA ARG A 140 -14.40 -8.68 -28.43
C ARG A 140 -13.54 -9.69 -27.65
N LEU A 141 -13.58 -10.97 -28.03
CA LEU A 141 -12.76 -12.00 -27.42
C LEU A 141 -12.01 -12.75 -28.52
N HIS A 142 -10.70 -12.71 -28.44
CA HIS A 142 -9.80 -13.30 -29.40
C HIS A 142 -8.91 -14.34 -28.72
N ILE A 143 -8.55 -15.39 -29.45
CA ILE A 143 -7.59 -16.41 -29.00
C ILE A 143 -6.38 -16.26 -29.92
N GLY A 144 -5.27 -15.81 -29.35
CA GLY A 144 -4.08 -15.31 -30.04
C GLY A 144 -3.55 -14.00 -29.44
N GLU A 145 -2.45 -13.51 -30.00
CA GLU A 145 -1.87 -12.20 -29.65
C GLU A 145 -2.67 -11.04 -30.29
N PRO A 146 -2.68 -9.84 -29.67
CA PRO A 146 -3.20 -8.64 -30.32
C PRO A 146 -2.42 -8.31 -31.60
N GLU A 147 -3.13 -7.86 -32.63
CA GLU A 147 -2.51 -7.42 -33.90
C GLU A 147 -1.98 -5.99 -33.85
N ASP A 148 -2.50 -5.16 -32.94
CA ASP A 148 -2.15 -3.74 -32.79
C ASP A 148 -1.12 -3.56 -31.66
N GLU A 149 0.14 -3.31 -32.04
CA GLU A 149 1.24 -3.07 -31.09
C GLU A 149 1.16 -1.68 -30.42
N ASP A 150 0.36 -0.75 -30.93
CA ASP A 150 0.26 0.62 -30.43
C ASP A 150 -0.86 0.81 -29.39
N ALA A 151 -1.73 -0.20 -29.21
CA ALA A 151 -2.82 -0.15 -28.26
C ALA A 151 -2.33 -0.20 -26.79
N TYR A 152 -2.97 0.57 -25.91
CA TYR A 152 -2.67 0.51 -24.48
C TYR A 152 -3.15 -0.80 -23.87
N GLU A 153 -2.21 -1.73 -23.66
CA GLU A 153 -2.50 -3.09 -23.17
C GLU A 153 -2.13 -3.32 -21.70
N MET A 154 -2.97 -4.09 -21.00
CA MET A 154 -2.63 -4.76 -19.75
C MET A 154 -2.44 -6.25 -20.02
N ARG A 155 -1.21 -6.74 -19.80
CA ARG A 155 -0.89 -8.17 -19.86
C ARG A 155 -0.99 -8.83 -18.50
N VAL A 156 -1.84 -9.85 -18.41
CA VAL A 156 -2.06 -10.68 -17.23
C VAL A 156 -1.23 -11.94 -17.37
N CYS A 157 -0.12 -12.01 -16.65
CA CYS A 157 0.97 -12.96 -16.88
C CYS A 157 1.52 -13.55 -15.57
N GLU A 158 2.32 -14.63 -15.66
CA GLU A 158 2.97 -15.23 -14.48
C GLU A 158 4.23 -14.47 -14.02
N THR A 159 4.75 -13.55 -14.83
CA THR A 159 6.01 -12.87 -14.52
C THR A 159 5.94 -12.10 -13.21
N LYS A 160 7.07 -12.04 -12.49
CA LYS A 160 7.19 -11.30 -11.22
C LYS A 160 7.17 -9.80 -11.50
N VAL A 161 5.98 -9.23 -11.68
CA VAL A 161 5.83 -7.78 -11.57
C VAL A 161 5.43 -7.48 -10.15
N THR A 162 6.38 -6.89 -9.42
CA THR A 162 6.16 -6.31 -8.11
C THR A 162 5.21 -5.13 -8.30
N VAL A 163 3.91 -5.42 -8.28
CA VAL A 163 2.83 -4.45 -8.17
C VAL A 163 3.08 -3.72 -6.87
N THR A 164 3.76 -2.58 -6.90
CA THR A 164 3.64 -1.69 -5.74
C THR A 164 3.98 -0.22 -5.92
N TYR A 165 4.81 0.24 -6.86
CA TYR A 165 5.24 1.66 -6.77
C TYR A 165 5.41 2.44 -8.07
N LEU A 166 5.36 1.81 -9.26
CA LEU A 166 5.80 2.48 -10.50
C LEU A 166 4.68 2.94 -11.44
N ASN A 167 3.41 2.87 -11.03
CA ASN A 167 2.26 3.35 -11.82
C ASN A 167 2.18 2.77 -13.25
N LYS A 168 2.85 1.64 -13.48
CA LYS A 168 2.86 0.90 -14.75
C LYS A 168 2.34 -0.50 -14.47
N HIS A 169 1.04 -0.69 -14.70
CA HIS A 169 0.37 -2.00 -14.58
C HIS A 169 0.25 -2.71 -15.92
N GLU A 170 1.12 -2.36 -16.89
CA GLU A 170 1.24 -3.03 -18.20
C GLU A 170 1.38 -4.55 -18.05
N LYS A 171 1.93 -5.02 -16.92
CA LYS A 171 2.03 -6.44 -16.58
C LYS A 171 1.58 -6.70 -15.14
N ILE A 172 0.66 -7.64 -14.94
CA ILE A 172 0.10 -7.99 -13.63
C ILE A 172 -0.18 -9.49 -13.51
N ARG A 173 -0.06 -10.07 -12.31
CA ARG A 173 -0.45 -11.47 -12.08
C ARG A 173 -1.96 -11.63 -11.96
N SER A 174 -2.52 -12.73 -12.45
CA SER A 174 -3.96 -13.01 -12.46
C SER A 174 -4.60 -12.87 -11.08
N TYR A 175 -4.00 -13.47 -10.05
CA TYR A 175 -4.50 -13.39 -8.67
C TYR A 175 -4.36 -12.00 -8.04
N VAL A 176 -3.42 -11.16 -8.50
CA VAL A 176 -3.29 -9.78 -8.04
C VAL A 176 -4.37 -8.91 -8.69
N LEU A 177 -4.61 -9.09 -10.00
CA LEU A 177 -5.70 -8.39 -10.69
C LEU A 177 -7.06 -8.80 -10.11
N PHE A 178 -7.27 -10.09 -9.91
CA PHE A 178 -8.49 -10.62 -9.28
C PHE A 178 -8.70 -10.00 -7.89
N HIS A 179 -7.64 -9.96 -7.07
CA HIS A 179 -7.70 -9.32 -5.76
C HIS A 179 -8.09 -7.84 -5.81
N ASN A 180 -7.54 -7.08 -6.77
CA ASN A 180 -7.90 -5.67 -6.96
C ASN A 180 -9.39 -5.47 -7.30
N ILE A 181 -9.97 -6.40 -8.07
CA ILE A 181 -11.37 -6.33 -8.50
C ILE A 181 -12.32 -6.81 -7.40
N PHE A 182 -11.97 -7.89 -6.71
CA PHE A 182 -12.84 -8.59 -5.76
C PHE A 182 -12.57 -8.26 -4.28
N LEU A 183 -11.66 -7.34 -3.95
CA LEU A 183 -11.35 -6.97 -2.56
C LEU A 183 -12.61 -6.64 -1.75
N MET A 184 -13.53 -5.84 -2.29
CA MET A 184 -14.72 -5.46 -1.51
C MET A 184 -15.66 -6.63 -1.28
N GLN A 185 -15.84 -7.54 -2.25
CA GLN A 185 -16.62 -8.75 -1.97
C GLN A 185 -16.05 -9.55 -0.80
N TRP A 186 -14.72 -9.62 -0.71
CA TRP A 186 -14.07 -10.28 0.42
C TRP A 186 -14.24 -9.53 1.75
N ILE A 187 -14.14 -8.20 1.75
CA ILE A 187 -14.36 -7.37 2.95
C ILE A 187 -15.81 -7.42 3.42
N PHE A 188 -16.78 -7.30 2.51
CA PHE A 188 -18.20 -7.30 2.84
C PHE A 188 -18.71 -8.71 3.18
N GLY A 189 -18.11 -9.76 2.59
CA GLY A 189 -18.66 -11.11 2.63
C GLY A 189 -20.12 -11.12 2.19
N ASP A 190 -20.96 -11.76 3.00
CA ASP A 190 -22.40 -11.89 2.76
C ASP A 190 -23.21 -10.62 3.07
N LEU A 191 -22.60 -9.58 3.66
CA LEU A 191 -23.30 -8.34 3.98
C LEU A 191 -23.67 -7.58 2.71
N SER A 192 -24.93 -7.16 2.62
CA SER A 192 -25.39 -6.28 1.55
C SER A 192 -24.92 -4.85 1.79
N VAL A 193 -24.46 -4.17 0.74
CA VAL A 193 -23.84 -2.84 0.83
C VAL A 193 -24.77 -1.82 1.51
N ASP A 194 -26.07 -1.87 1.22
CA ASP A 194 -27.11 -0.99 1.78
C ASP A 194 -27.35 -1.18 3.29
N LYS A 195 -26.95 -2.32 3.85
CA LYS A 195 -27.09 -2.61 5.29
C LYS A 195 -25.87 -2.16 6.10
N VAL A 196 -24.72 -2.00 5.45
CA VAL A 196 -23.48 -1.63 6.11
C VAL A 196 -23.46 -0.13 6.37
N LYS A 197 -23.25 0.24 7.63
CA LYS A 197 -23.09 1.62 8.07
C LYS A 197 -21.62 1.94 8.34
N TYR A 198 -20.88 0.96 8.83
CA TYR A 198 -19.56 1.17 9.41
C TYR A 198 -18.50 0.24 8.82
N ALA A 199 -17.27 0.73 8.74
CA ALA A 199 -16.07 -0.06 8.51
C ALA A 199 -15.15 0.11 9.72
N GLU A 200 -14.91 -0.97 10.45
CA GLU A 200 -13.96 -0.98 11.55
C GLU A 200 -12.59 -1.45 11.04
N VAL A 201 -11.55 -0.65 11.27
CA VAL A 201 -10.24 -0.81 10.64
C VAL A 201 -9.19 -1.24 11.67
N PHE A 202 -8.48 -2.32 11.34
CA PHE A 202 -7.35 -2.83 12.10
C PHE A 202 -6.04 -2.32 11.48
N VAL A 203 -5.18 -1.70 12.27
CA VAL A 203 -3.85 -1.25 11.82
C VAL A 203 -2.78 -2.11 12.47
N LYS A 204 -1.89 -2.69 11.66
CA LYS A 204 -0.82 -3.55 12.16
C LYS A 204 0.08 -2.83 13.17
N LYS A 205 0.49 -3.51 14.23
CA LYS A 205 1.37 -2.96 15.30
C LYS A 205 2.80 -2.62 14.84
N THR A 206 3.19 -3.03 13.64
CA THR A 206 4.47 -2.62 13.03
C THR A 206 4.39 -1.24 12.41
N GLU A 207 3.19 -0.72 12.13
CA GLU A 207 3.03 0.58 11.48
C GLU A 207 3.45 1.75 12.38
N GLY A 208 4.17 2.69 11.78
CA GLY A 208 4.42 4.00 12.37
C GLY A 208 3.18 4.89 12.32
N ILE A 209 3.18 6.00 13.05
CA ILE A 209 1.99 6.86 13.19
C ILE A 209 1.55 7.45 11.84
N GLY A 210 2.50 7.76 10.95
CA GLY A 210 2.19 8.22 9.60
C GLY A 210 1.47 7.16 8.77
N GLY A 211 1.93 5.90 8.83
CA GLY A 211 1.27 4.77 8.16
C GLY A 211 -0.11 4.50 8.74
N PHE A 212 -0.25 4.56 10.06
CA PHE A 212 -1.52 4.46 10.77
C PHE A 212 -2.55 5.48 10.29
N LEU A 213 -2.23 6.77 10.33
CA LEU A 213 -3.18 7.83 9.95
C LEU A 213 -3.51 7.77 8.46
N GLN A 214 -2.52 7.52 7.60
CA GLN A 214 -2.75 7.35 6.17
C GLN A 214 -3.66 6.16 5.88
N PHE A 215 -3.48 5.04 6.59
CA PHE A 215 -4.34 3.87 6.42
C PHE A 215 -5.78 4.20 6.79
N CYS A 216 -6.02 4.85 7.93
CA CYS A 216 -7.34 5.31 8.34
C CYS A 216 -7.98 6.27 7.31
N VAL A 217 -7.23 7.25 6.80
CA VAL A 217 -7.72 8.20 5.78
C VAL A 217 -8.04 7.50 4.45
N ARG A 218 -7.19 6.56 4.01
CA ARG A 218 -7.41 5.78 2.79
C ARG A 218 -8.62 4.85 2.92
N CYS A 219 -8.80 4.19 4.06
CA CYS A 219 -10.02 3.43 4.34
C CYS A 219 -11.24 4.34 4.31
N SER A 220 -11.20 5.51 4.97
CA SER A 220 -12.30 6.49 4.92
C SER A 220 -12.65 6.87 3.48
N THR A 221 -11.64 7.15 2.65
CA THR A 221 -11.82 7.43 1.22
C THR A 221 -12.43 6.25 0.48
N LEU A 222 -11.93 5.04 0.71
CA LEU A 222 -12.39 3.79 0.08
C LEU A 222 -13.88 3.52 0.38
N PHE A 223 -14.27 3.62 1.65
CA PHE A 223 -15.63 3.31 2.12
C PHE A 223 -16.64 4.44 1.91
N SER A 224 -16.18 5.69 1.80
CA SER A 224 -17.06 6.85 1.57
C SER A 224 -17.89 6.73 0.29
N LYS A 225 -17.39 6.03 -0.75
CA LYS A 225 -18.14 5.76 -2.00
C LYS A 225 -19.42 4.96 -1.75
N TYR A 226 -19.49 4.20 -0.67
CA TYR A 226 -20.64 3.41 -0.27
C TYR A 226 -21.49 4.10 0.82
N GLY A 227 -21.15 5.34 1.20
CA GLY A 227 -21.79 6.01 2.35
C GLY A 227 -21.41 5.40 3.70
N ILE A 228 -20.37 4.56 3.75
CA ILE A 228 -19.92 3.86 4.95
C ILE A 228 -18.91 4.72 5.71
N LYS A 229 -19.12 4.89 7.02
CA LYS A 229 -18.20 5.61 7.90
C LYS A 229 -17.11 4.69 8.40
N THR A 230 -15.88 5.19 8.44
CA THR A 230 -14.70 4.40 8.85
C THR A 230 -14.30 4.75 10.28
N TYR A 231 -14.02 3.73 11.07
CA TYR A 231 -13.62 3.84 12.47
C TYR A 231 -12.40 2.98 12.75
N PHE A 232 -11.61 3.40 13.72
CA PHE A 232 -10.45 2.66 14.17
C PHE A 232 -10.82 1.65 15.26
N LYS A 233 -10.30 0.41 15.16
CA LYS A 233 -10.42 -0.59 16.22
C LYS A 233 -9.47 -0.31 17.36
N SER A 234 -10.03 0.08 18.51
CA SER A 234 -9.33 0.18 19.79
C SER A 234 -8.36 -0.98 20.05
N GLY A 235 -7.13 -0.64 20.47
CA GLY A 235 -6.08 -1.61 20.79
C GLY A 235 -5.48 -2.39 19.61
N SER A 236 -5.88 -2.09 18.36
CA SER A 236 -5.32 -2.80 17.20
C SER A 236 -3.91 -2.36 16.84
N SER A 237 -3.57 -1.09 17.10
CA SER A 237 -2.27 -0.51 16.76
C SER A 237 -1.23 -0.68 17.88
N ARG A 238 0.00 -0.20 17.64
CA ARG A 238 1.04 -0.11 18.68
C ARG A 238 0.88 1.09 19.60
N PHE A 239 0.04 2.05 19.23
CA PHE A 239 -0.23 3.25 20.02
C PHE A 239 -1.36 2.94 21.00
N ARG A 240 -1.20 3.41 22.24
CA ARG A 240 -2.27 3.39 23.23
C ARG A 240 -3.44 4.24 22.76
N ASP A 241 -4.66 3.80 23.03
CA ASP A 241 -5.86 4.54 22.63
C ASP A 241 -5.91 5.94 23.26
N GLU A 242 -5.40 6.11 24.48
CA GLU A 242 -5.34 7.40 25.18
C GLU A 242 -4.44 8.40 24.45
N LEU A 243 -3.33 7.94 23.86
CA LEU A 243 -2.46 8.77 23.03
C LEU A 243 -3.23 9.19 21.77
N ILE A 244 -3.91 8.25 21.11
CA ILE A 244 -4.66 8.55 19.90
C ILE A 244 -5.75 9.60 20.19
N ASP A 245 -6.54 9.41 21.24
CA ASP A 245 -7.61 10.33 21.64
C ASP A 245 -7.09 11.72 22.03
N LYS A 246 -5.93 11.77 22.70
CA LYS A 246 -5.32 13.02 23.17
C LYS A 246 -4.86 13.90 22.00
N TYR A 247 -4.26 13.31 20.97
CA TYR A 247 -3.55 14.04 19.93
C TYR A 247 -4.28 14.06 18.57
N PHE A 248 -5.17 13.10 18.32
CA PHE A 248 -5.81 12.94 17.02
C PHE A 248 -7.33 12.83 17.12
N SER A 249 -8.01 13.41 16.14
CA SER A 249 -9.47 13.37 15.99
C SER A 249 -9.91 12.11 15.21
N VAL A 250 -9.41 10.94 15.62
CA VAL A 250 -9.78 9.65 15.03
C VAL A 250 -11.01 9.11 15.76
N GLN A 251 -12.06 8.78 15.02
CA GLN A 251 -13.29 8.28 15.62
C GLN A 251 -13.17 6.79 15.98
N LYS A 252 -13.65 6.45 17.18
CA LYS A 252 -13.82 5.08 17.66
C LYS A 252 -15.12 4.48 17.15
N THR A 253 -15.16 3.16 17.07
CA THR A 253 -16.33 2.40 16.62
C THR A 253 -17.59 2.78 17.43
N PRO A 254 -18.71 3.10 16.77
CA PRO A 254 -19.98 3.42 17.44
C PRO A 254 -20.55 2.26 18.24
N GLU A 255 -21.32 2.56 19.29
CA GLU A 255 -21.98 1.55 20.14
C GLU A 255 -23.01 0.68 19.39
N ASP A 256 -23.62 1.20 18.32
CA ASP A 256 -24.59 0.44 17.51
C ASP A 256 -23.93 -0.41 16.40
N SER A 257 -22.60 -0.46 16.36
CA SER A 257 -21.84 -1.35 15.47
C SER A 257 -22.03 -2.82 15.86
N ASN A 258 -22.30 -3.67 14.87
CA ASN A 258 -22.43 -5.11 15.03
C ASN A 258 -22.21 -5.84 13.70
N ASP A 259 -22.19 -7.17 13.74
CA ASP A 259 -21.89 -8.02 12.58
C ASP A 259 -22.92 -7.94 11.43
N GLN A 260 -24.05 -7.24 11.62
CA GLN A 260 -25.07 -7.04 10.58
C GLN A 260 -24.93 -5.68 9.87
N ASN A 261 -24.20 -4.73 10.43
CA ASN A 261 -24.06 -3.37 9.89
C ASN A 261 -22.61 -2.86 9.82
N THR A 262 -21.63 -3.70 10.19
CA THR A 262 -20.22 -3.35 10.21
C THR A 262 -19.39 -4.36 9.42
N VAL A 263 -18.52 -3.86 8.56
CA VAL A 263 -17.46 -4.66 7.94
C VAL A 263 -16.14 -4.45 8.69
N TYR A 264 -15.33 -5.51 8.78
CA TYR A 264 -14.08 -5.50 9.53
C TYR A 264 -12.89 -5.62 8.59
N VAL A 265 -12.06 -4.57 8.53
CA VAL A 265 -10.83 -4.54 7.73
C VAL A 265 -9.68 -5.03 8.60
N VAL A 266 -9.60 -6.36 8.78
CA VAL A 266 -8.63 -7.00 9.68
C VAL A 266 -7.32 -7.38 9.00
N ASN A 267 -7.34 -7.57 7.68
CA ASN A 267 -6.16 -7.94 6.90
C ASN A 267 -5.54 -6.69 6.27
N TYR A 268 -4.62 -6.08 7.02
CA TYR A 268 -3.96 -4.83 6.65
C TYR A 268 -3.28 -4.94 5.27
N MET A 269 -2.48 -5.99 5.04
CA MET A 269 -1.70 -6.12 3.80
C MET A 269 -2.57 -6.37 2.56
N ALA A 270 -3.61 -7.20 2.70
CA ALA A 270 -4.60 -7.42 1.63
C ALA A 270 -5.33 -6.13 1.24
N THR A 271 -5.49 -5.18 2.15
CA THR A 271 -6.10 -3.89 1.78
C THR A 271 -5.05 -2.93 1.21
N ALA A 272 -3.90 -2.83 1.90
CA ALA A 272 -2.86 -1.85 1.65
C ALA A 272 -2.22 -1.94 0.26
N LEU A 273 -2.19 -3.14 -0.34
CA LEU A 273 -1.49 -3.42 -1.60
C LEU A 273 -2.37 -3.37 -2.84
N THR A 274 -3.66 -3.02 -2.69
CA THR A 274 -4.50 -2.80 -3.87
C THR A 274 -4.18 -1.45 -4.54
N HIS A 275 -4.29 -1.41 -5.87
CA HIS A 275 -4.16 -0.22 -6.70
C HIS A 275 -5.00 0.93 -6.14
N ARG A 276 -6.30 0.67 -5.90
CA ARG A 276 -7.21 1.69 -5.38
C ARG A 276 -6.74 2.25 -4.05
N PHE A 277 -6.23 1.41 -3.15
CA PHE A 277 -5.74 1.88 -1.85
C PHE A 277 -4.43 2.65 -1.95
N LEU A 278 -3.47 2.16 -2.74
CA LEU A 278 -2.18 2.81 -2.97
C LEU A 278 -2.34 4.21 -3.55
N PHE A 279 -3.26 4.36 -4.51
CA PHE A 279 -3.52 5.63 -5.21
C PHE A 279 -4.68 6.45 -4.63
N ALA A 280 -5.38 5.94 -3.61
CA ALA A 280 -6.35 6.74 -2.88
C ALA A 280 -5.66 7.95 -2.24
N LYS A 281 -6.32 9.11 -2.30
CA LYS A 281 -5.85 10.32 -1.60
C LYS A 281 -5.70 9.99 -0.12
N ALA A 282 -4.46 10.11 0.37
CA ALA A 282 -4.07 9.76 1.74
C ALA A 282 -3.59 11.00 2.52
N ASN A 283 -4.06 12.18 2.13
CA ASN A 283 -3.59 13.43 2.73
C ASN A 283 -4.06 13.47 4.19
N VAL A 284 -3.10 13.25 5.09
CA VAL A 284 -3.27 13.53 6.51
C VAL A 284 -3.38 15.05 6.63
N THR A 285 -4.59 15.56 6.81
CA THR A 285 -4.86 16.99 6.89
C THR A 285 -4.71 17.47 8.33
N TYR A 286 -4.54 18.78 8.49
CA TYR A 286 -4.41 19.41 9.79
C TYR A 286 -5.60 19.11 10.72
N ASP A 287 -6.79 18.85 10.17
CA ASP A 287 -8.02 18.54 10.91
C ASP A 287 -8.00 17.20 11.65
N ILE A 288 -7.07 16.32 11.32
CA ILE A 288 -6.87 15.09 12.09
C ILE A 288 -6.26 15.37 13.47
N LEU A 289 -5.68 16.54 13.72
CA LEU A 289 -5.06 16.87 15.00
C LEU A 289 -6.09 17.43 15.97
N SER A 290 -5.99 17.07 17.24
CA SER A 290 -6.84 17.63 18.29
C SER A 290 -6.58 19.14 18.47
N PRO A 291 -7.57 19.95 18.87
CA PRO A 291 -7.39 21.39 19.05
C PRO A 291 -6.28 21.76 20.04
N SER A 292 -6.12 21.01 21.13
CA SER A 292 -5.03 21.22 22.11
C SER A 292 -3.67 20.99 21.47
N PHE A 293 -3.52 19.90 20.70
CA PHE A 293 -2.25 19.58 20.06
C PHE A 293 -1.89 20.59 18.97
N LYS A 294 -2.88 21.08 18.22
CA LYS A 294 -2.71 22.16 17.24
C LYS A 294 -2.07 23.40 17.87
N ASN A 295 -2.58 23.84 19.02
CA ASN A 295 -2.04 25.01 19.73
C ASN A 295 -0.61 24.76 20.22
N GLU A 296 -0.35 23.58 20.78
CA GLU A 296 0.99 23.17 21.25
C GLU A 296 2.02 23.19 20.10
N LEU A 297 1.64 22.65 18.93
CA LEU A 297 2.48 22.66 17.73
C LEU A 297 2.77 24.09 17.23
N GLU A 298 1.80 25.00 17.32
CA GLU A 298 1.97 26.41 16.95
C GLU A 298 2.94 27.14 17.89
N GLU A 299 2.76 26.99 19.20
CA GLU A 299 3.65 27.57 20.21
C GLU A 299 5.10 27.10 20.00
N TYR A 300 5.28 25.79 19.84
CA TYR A 300 6.60 25.21 19.61
C TYR A 300 7.23 25.70 18.31
N THR A 301 6.45 25.81 17.24
CA THR A 301 6.96 26.31 15.95
C THR A 301 7.43 27.77 16.07
N ASN A 302 6.65 28.61 16.74
CA ASN A 302 7.03 30.00 16.99
C ASN A 302 8.31 30.09 17.83
N ALA A 303 8.50 29.19 18.80
CA ALA A 303 9.74 29.14 19.59
C ALA A 303 10.96 28.69 18.77
N ILE A 304 10.79 27.74 17.85
CA ILE A 304 11.91 27.21 17.05
C ILE A 304 12.26 28.14 15.90
N ILE A 305 11.32 28.50 15.02
CA ILE A 305 11.61 29.26 13.80
C ILE A 305 11.10 30.70 13.84
N GLY A 306 10.11 31.02 14.68
CA GLY A 306 9.47 32.33 14.70
C GLY A 306 8.94 32.72 13.32
N ASN A 307 9.15 33.97 12.92
CA ASN A 307 8.76 34.48 11.60
C ASN A 307 9.87 34.39 10.54
N LYS A 308 10.93 33.60 10.79
CA LYS A 308 12.07 33.53 9.88
C LYS A 308 11.73 32.80 8.60
N LYS A 309 12.32 33.24 7.49
CA LYS A 309 12.20 32.57 6.19
C LYS A 309 13.11 31.34 6.14
N MET A 310 12.58 30.19 6.54
CA MET A 310 13.36 28.95 6.68
C MET A 310 13.17 28.01 5.48
N LEU A 311 14.23 27.27 5.13
CA LEU A 311 14.15 26.06 4.30
C LEU A 311 13.93 24.85 5.22
N GLY A 312 12.80 24.17 5.06
CA GLY A 312 12.54 22.89 5.71
C GLY A 312 13.25 21.76 4.97
N VAL A 313 14.03 20.96 5.67
CA VAL A 313 14.76 19.81 5.11
C VAL A 313 14.37 18.53 5.85
N LEU A 314 13.87 17.53 5.13
CA LEU A 314 13.55 16.20 5.66
C LEU A 314 14.51 15.14 5.10
N ILE A 315 15.37 14.61 5.97
CA ILE A 315 16.28 13.51 5.64
C ILE A 315 15.81 12.26 6.39
N ARG A 316 15.31 11.27 5.63
CA ARG A 316 15.03 9.93 6.12
C ARG A 316 16.33 9.14 6.12
N GLY A 317 16.63 8.43 7.20
CA GLY A 317 17.88 7.69 7.37
C GLY A 317 17.66 6.33 8.02
N THR A 318 18.71 5.77 8.61
CA THR A 318 18.67 4.55 9.44
C THR A 318 17.93 3.34 8.85
N ASP A 319 16.74 2.99 9.38
CA ASP A 319 15.98 1.78 9.02
C ASP A 319 15.57 1.76 7.54
N TYR A 320 15.20 2.89 6.96
CA TYR A 320 14.88 2.98 5.52
C TYR A 320 16.07 2.62 4.63
N ASN A 321 17.30 2.96 5.04
CA ASN A 321 18.52 2.59 4.31
C ASN A 321 18.81 1.09 4.40
N MET A 322 18.34 0.43 5.47
CA MET A 322 18.57 -1.00 5.73
C MET A 322 17.47 -1.92 5.19
N MET A 323 16.27 -1.38 4.90
CA MET A 323 15.09 -2.14 4.46
C MET A 323 14.98 -2.29 2.93
N MET A 324 15.63 -1.44 2.14
CA MET A 324 15.53 -1.47 0.67
C MET A 324 16.88 -1.77 0.03
N SER A 325 16.89 -2.57 -1.05
CA SER A 325 18.11 -2.80 -1.82
C SER A 325 18.58 -1.51 -2.50
N SER A 326 19.89 -1.28 -2.54
CA SER A 326 20.52 -0.13 -3.21
C SER A 326 20.14 -0.01 -4.69
N ASP A 327 19.80 -1.15 -5.32
CA ASP A 327 19.49 -1.24 -6.74
C ASP A 327 18.01 -0.99 -7.05
N ALA A 328 17.18 -0.74 -6.03
CA ALA A 328 15.78 -0.44 -6.21
C ALA A 328 15.59 0.91 -6.91
N LYS A 329 15.08 0.89 -8.14
CA LYS A 329 14.60 2.09 -8.87
C LYS A 329 13.26 2.55 -8.30
N THR A 330 13.29 3.06 -7.07
CA THR A 330 12.11 3.46 -6.31
C THR A 330 12.25 4.88 -5.77
N PRO A 331 11.16 5.68 -5.73
CA PRO A 331 11.18 7.03 -5.16
C PRO A 331 11.33 7.05 -3.64
N PHE A 332 11.19 5.90 -2.97
CA PHE A 332 11.24 5.77 -1.50
C PHE A 332 12.67 5.61 -0.94
N LEU A 333 13.65 5.26 -1.79
CA LEU A 333 15.03 5.07 -1.35
C LEU A 333 15.64 6.43 -0.96
N PRO A 334 16.06 6.64 0.30
CA PRO A 334 16.62 7.91 0.74
C PRO A 334 17.92 8.27 0.02
N VAL A 335 18.10 9.56 -0.20
CA VAL A 335 19.37 10.15 -0.67
C VAL A 335 20.21 10.53 0.54
N SER A 336 21.51 10.20 0.52
CA SER A 336 22.42 10.48 1.65
C SER A 336 22.54 11.98 1.92
N ALA A 337 22.87 12.35 3.15
CA ALA A 337 22.99 13.75 3.56
C ALA A 337 24.03 14.52 2.71
N GLU A 338 25.13 13.87 2.31
CA GLU A 338 26.18 14.46 1.48
C GLU A 338 25.65 14.85 0.09
N ARG A 339 24.83 13.98 -0.51
CA ARG A 339 24.20 14.24 -1.82
C ARG A 339 23.09 15.29 -1.73
N MET A 340 22.56 15.55 -0.55
CA MET A 340 21.55 16.60 -0.33
C MET A 340 22.16 18.00 -0.26
N ILE A 341 23.42 18.14 0.17
CA ILE A 341 24.08 19.45 0.39
C ILE A 341 23.99 20.38 -0.82
N PRO A 342 24.32 19.95 -2.07
CA PRO A 342 24.28 20.84 -3.22
C PRO A 342 22.87 21.40 -3.50
N GLU A 343 21.82 20.58 -3.38
CA GLU A 343 20.45 21.02 -3.60
C GLU A 343 19.93 21.91 -2.45
N ILE A 344 20.36 21.66 -1.21
CA ILE A 344 20.09 22.55 -0.08
C ILE A 344 20.70 23.92 -0.35
N GLN A 345 22.00 23.99 -0.69
CA GLN A 345 22.69 25.25 -0.98
C GLN A 345 22.01 26.01 -2.12
N LYS A 346 21.65 25.31 -3.20
CA LYS A 346 20.92 25.88 -4.34
C LYS A 346 19.56 26.47 -3.94
N CYS A 347 18.76 25.81 -3.11
CA CYS A 347 17.50 26.41 -2.63
C CYS A 347 17.74 27.58 -1.64
N LEU A 348 18.75 27.52 -0.78
CA LEU A 348 19.13 28.65 0.08
C LEU A 348 19.45 29.90 -0.74
N ASP A 349 20.30 29.77 -1.76
CA ASP A 349 20.76 30.91 -2.57
C ASP A 349 19.65 31.46 -3.47
N LYS A 350 18.86 30.59 -4.09
CA LYS A 350 17.82 30.99 -5.06
C LYS A 350 16.67 31.74 -4.40
N TYR A 351 16.32 31.39 -3.16
CA TYR A 351 15.11 31.89 -2.49
C TYR A 351 15.40 32.74 -1.25
N ASP A 352 16.68 33.03 -0.96
CA ASP A 352 17.12 33.89 0.14
C ASP A 352 16.57 33.46 1.51
N TYR A 353 16.79 32.18 1.85
CA TYR A 353 16.39 31.63 3.14
C TYR A 353 17.39 31.98 4.25
N GLU A 354 16.89 32.40 5.42
CA GLU A 354 17.69 32.79 6.59
C GLU A 354 18.36 31.59 7.29
N GLY A 355 17.84 30.38 7.08
CA GLY A 355 18.36 29.17 7.71
C GLY A 355 17.64 27.90 7.28
N ILE A 356 18.05 26.80 7.91
CA ILE A 356 17.53 25.46 7.67
C ILE A 356 16.82 24.97 8.94
N PHE A 357 15.61 24.45 8.79
CA PHE A 357 15.03 23.56 9.79
C PHE A 357 15.17 22.12 9.31
N LEU A 358 15.96 21.32 10.02
CA LEU A 358 16.28 19.94 9.66
C LEU A 358 15.48 18.95 10.53
N ALA A 359 14.67 18.13 9.87
CA ALA A 359 14.04 16.96 10.45
C ALA A 359 14.78 15.70 10.01
N THR A 360 15.32 14.96 10.98
CA THR A 360 15.97 13.68 10.78
C THR A 360 16.07 12.92 12.10
N GLU A 361 15.73 11.63 12.07
CA GLU A 361 15.99 10.64 13.12
C GLU A 361 17.47 10.20 13.17
N ASP A 362 18.21 10.49 12.11
CA ASP A 362 19.59 10.02 11.90
C ASP A 362 20.60 11.02 12.48
N LYS A 363 21.39 10.53 13.43
CA LYS A 363 22.42 11.31 14.12
C LYS A 363 23.53 11.75 13.17
N ASP A 364 23.91 10.90 12.22
CA ASP A 364 25.01 11.13 11.29
C ASP A 364 24.59 12.16 10.25
N ALA A 365 23.36 12.05 9.73
CA ALA A 365 22.79 13.06 8.83
C ALA A 365 22.72 14.46 9.48
N LEU A 366 22.29 14.54 10.75
CA LEU A 366 22.28 15.81 11.50
C LEU A 366 23.68 16.43 11.60
N LYS A 367 24.69 15.59 11.89
CA LYS A 367 26.08 16.04 11.98
C LYS A 367 26.58 16.58 10.64
N THR A 368 26.44 15.79 9.56
CA THR A 368 26.87 16.17 8.21
C THR A 368 26.28 17.52 7.77
N ILE A 369 24.97 17.72 7.95
CA ILE A 369 24.32 18.98 7.53
C ILE A 369 24.73 20.16 8.42
N ARG A 370 24.95 19.96 9.73
CA ARG A 370 25.43 21.03 10.62
C ARG A 370 26.85 21.48 10.28
N GLU A 371 27.71 20.54 9.90
CA GLU A 371 29.08 20.84 9.46
C GLU A 371 29.09 21.58 8.12
N ALA A 372 28.19 21.22 7.20
CA ALA A 372 28.05 21.89 5.91
C ALA A 372 27.45 23.31 6.01
N PHE A 373 26.58 23.55 7.00
CA PHE A 373 25.91 24.85 7.18
C PHE A 373 26.03 25.40 8.61
N PRO A 374 27.24 25.80 9.06
CA PRO A 374 27.48 26.24 10.43
C PRO A 374 26.58 27.41 10.84
N GLY A 375 25.93 27.29 12.00
CA GLY A 375 25.07 28.34 12.56
C GLY A 375 23.71 28.54 11.89
N LYS A 376 23.42 27.84 10.77
CA LYS A 376 22.16 27.98 10.02
C LYS A 376 21.12 26.89 10.34
N VAL A 377 21.51 25.80 10.99
CA VAL A 377 20.65 24.61 11.17
C VAL A 377 19.97 24.59 12.54
N LYS A 378 18.63 24.59 12.52
CA LYS A 378 17.78 24.28 13.66
C LYS A 378 17.19 22.88 13.50
N ALA A 379 17.01 22.16 14.60
CA ALA A 379 16.38 20.85 14.62
C ALA A 379 15.70 20.66 15.99
N ILE A 380 14.66 19.83 16.05
CA ILE A 380 14.02 19.50 17.33
C ILE A 380 14.98 18.76 18.27
N SER A 381 14.78 18.92 19.57
CA SER A 381 15.45 18.07 20.56
C SER A 381 14.78 16.70 20.55
N GLN A 382 15.52 15.68 20.15
CA GLN A 382 15.07 14.29 20.17
C GLN A 382 16.28 13.37 20.28
N GLU A 383 16.05 12.18 20.82
CA GLU A 383 17.02 11.10 20.73
C GLU A 383 17.18 10.68 19.26
N ARG A 384 18.42 10.46 18.84
CA ARG A 384 18.78 10.09 17.47
C ARG A 384 19.73 8.92 17.47
N ARG A 385 19.58 8.06 16.47
CA ARG A 385 20.39 6.85 16.31
C ARG A 385 21.37 7.03 15.15
N SER A 386 22.52 6.39 15.26
CA SER A 386 23.46 6.24 14.15
C SER A 386 23.10 4.98 13.36
N ILE A 387 23.36 5.01 12.05
CA ILE A 387 23.15 3.84 11.18
C ILE A 387 23.96 2.63 11.63
N THR A 388 25.09 2.83 12.32
CA THR A 388 25.94 1.74 12.82
C THR A 388 25.28 0.93 13.95
N GLU A 389 24.19 1.41 14.53
CA GLU A 389 23.42 0.69 15.56
C GLU A 389 22.47 -0.37 14.97
N PHE A 390 22.27 -0.37 13.65
CA PHE A 390 21.30 -1.21 12.95
C PHE A 390 21.94 -2.45 12.31
N SER A 391 21.23 -3.58 12.37
CA SER A 391 21.48 -4.73 11.48
C SER A 391 20.53 -4.68 10.27
N LYS A 392 20.86 -5.41 9.20
CA LYS A 392 20.03 -5.47 7.98
C LYS A 392 18.60 -5.92 8.31
N GLY A 393 17.62 -5.17 7.80
CA GLY A 393 16.20 -5.43 8.02
C GLY A 393 15.64 -5.04 9.39
N GLN A 394 16.43 -4.44 10.29
CA GLN A 394 15.93 -3.94 11.59
C GLN A 394 15.30 -2.56 11.47
N THR A 395 14.19 -2.36 12.18
CA THR A 395 13.53 -1.06 12.35
C THR A 395 14.02 -0.35 13.61
N ILE A 396 13.74 0.96 13.72
CA ILE A 396 13.98 1.71 14.98
C ILE A 396 13.23 1.06 16.15
N SER A 397 11.98 0.62 15.91
CA SER A 397 11.14 -0.02 16.93
C SER A 397 11.75 -1.32 17.44
N ASP A 398 12.42 -2.10 16.58
CA ASP A 398 13.10 -3.34 16.99
C ASP A 398 14.28 -3.05 17.93
N ILE A 399 15.03 -1.98 17.65
CA ILE A 399 16.14 -1.55 18.52
C ILE A 399 15.61 -1.05 19.86
N GLU A 400 14.58 -0.21 19.85
CA GLU A 400 14.00 0.35 21.08
C GLU A 400 13.45 -0.74 22.00
N ARG A 401 12.74 -1.74 21.46
CA ARG A 401 12.23 -2.89 22.24
C ARG A 401 13.33 -3.76 22.85
N ARG A 402 14.54 -3.72 22.29
CA ARG A 402 15.70 -4.45 22.83
C ARG A 402 16.40 -3.66 23.94
N ILE A 403 16.39 -2.33 23.85
CA ILE A 403 17.10 -1.45 24.80
C ILE A 403 16.25 -1.15 26.03
N TYR A 404 14.95 -0.97 25.86
CA TYR A 404 14.05 -0.51 26.90
C TYR A 404 13.19 -1.63 27.47
N SER A 405 12.78 -1.50 28.74
CA SER A 405 11.73 -2.35 29.29
C SER A 405 10.41 -2.14 28.53
N PRO A 406 9.45 -3.09 28.58
CA PRO A 406 8.13 -2.91 27.97
C PRO A 406 7.40 -1.62 28.42
N GLU A 407 7.53 -1.26 29.70
CA GLU A 407 6.94 -0.06 30.30
C GLU A 407 7.62 1.21 29.75
N GLU A 408 8.96 1.25 29.79
CA GLU A 408 9.76 2.37 29.27
C GLU A 408 9.54 2.58 27.76
N TYR A 409 9.47 1.49 27.00
CA TYR A 409 9.17 1.53 25.57
C TYR A 409 7.78 2.15 25.33
N THR A 410 6.79 1.77 26.12
CA THR A 410 5.42 2.27 25.98
C THR A 410 5.33 3.78 26.24
N GLU A 411 6.05 4.30 27.23
CA GLU A 411 6.13 5.74 27.49
C GLU A 411 6.85 6.48 26.35
N ARG A 412 7.97 5.93 25.88
CA ARG A 412 8.76 6.52 24.77
C ARG A 412 8.04 6.53 23.43
N VAL A 413 7.11 5.61 23.19
CA VAL A 413 6.28 5.63 21.97
C VAL A 413 5.50 6.94 21.87
N GLU A 414 5.01 7.50 22.98
CA GLU A 414 4.35 8.81 22.97
C GLU A 414 5.33 9.90 22.58
N ASP A 415 6.43 10.05 23.32
CA ASP A 415 7.42 11.10 23.09
C ASP A 415 7.98 11.10 21.64
N THR A 416 8.36 9.93 21.14
CA THR A 416 8.88 9.79 19.76
C THR A 416 7.83 10.13 18.71
N THR A 417 6.57 9.74 18.94
CA THR A 417 5.44 10.05 18.05
C THR A 417 5.15 11.55 18.00
N ILE A 418 5.16 12.21 19.16
CA ILE A 418 4.86 13.64 19.24
C ILE A 418 6.02 14.49 18.71
N ASN A 419 7.27 14.11 19.00
CA ASN A 419 8.45 14.72 18.39
C ASN A 419 8.44 14.65 16.86
N TYR A 420 8.01 13.52 16.30
CA TYR A 420 7.83 13.40 14.86
C TYR A 420 6.83 14.43 14.32
N PHE A 421 5.68 14.62 14.98
CA PHE A 421 4.69 15.63 14.56
C PHE A 421 5.17 17.07 14.75
N TYR A 422 5.93 17.38 15.80
CA TYR A 422 6.61 18.67 15.92
C TYR A 422 7.51 18.94 14.71
N ALA A 423 8.34 17.97 14.31
CA ALA A 423 9.19 18.12 13.14
C ALA A 423 8.37 18.34 11.86
N LEU A 424 7.35 17.51 11.60
CA LEU A 424 6.51 17.65 10.40
C LEU A 424 5.77 18.99 10.37
N TYR A 425 5.25 19.45 11.51
CA TYR A 425 4.52 20.70 11.56
C TYR A 425 5.44 21.90 11.34
N VAL A 426 6.62 21.94 11.97
CA VAL A 426 7.60 23.02 11.73
C VAL A 426 8.05 23.03 10.27
N LEU A 427 8.32 21.85 9.67
CA LEU A 427 8.60 21.74 8.22
C LEU A 427 7.48 22.35 7.38
N SER A 428 6.21 22.08 7.73
CA SER A 428 5.06 22.61 7.00
C SER A 428 4.89 24.14 7.08
N LYS A 429 5.52 24.78 8.08
CA LYS A 429 5.52 26.24 8.27
C LYS A 429 6.77 26.92 7.69
N CYS A 430 7.74 26.16 7.20
CA CYS A 430 8.87 26.70 6.45
C CYS A 430 8.39 27.30 5.11
N SER A 431 9.18 28.21 4.54
CA SER A 431 8.86 28.86 3.25
C SER A 431 9.25 28.00 2.04
N GLY A 432 10.20 27.08 2.24
CA GLY A 432 10.56 26.03 1.27
C GLY A 432 10.63 24.68 1.94
N PHE A 433 10.59 23.62 1.14
CA PHE A 433 10.67 22.24 1.57
C PHE A 433 11.52 21.41 0.61
N LEU A 434 12.43 20.64 1.18
CA LEU A 434 13.31 19.73 0.46
C LEU A 434 13.38 18.40 1.21
N ALA A 435 13.20 17.29 0.49
CA ALA A 435 13.22 15.95 1.08
C ALA A 435 14.15 15.00 0.36
N SER A 436 14.77 14.09 1.12
CA SER A 436 15.68 13.07 0.62
C SER A 436 15.00 12.05 -0.31
N SER A 437 13.80 11.59 0.05
CA SER A 437 12.99 10.67 -0.75
C SER A 437 11.50 10.86 -0.45
N MET A 438 10.65 10.20 -1.23
CA MET A 438 9.23 10.13 -0.92
C MET A 438 9.01 9.28 0.34
N CYS A 439 8.18 9.77 1.25
CA CYS A 439 7.75 9.05 2.44
C CYS A 439 6.43 9.62 2.98
N THR A 440 5.84 8.98 3.98
CA THR A 440 4.59 9.47 4.60
C THR A 440 4.74 10.87 5.18
N GLY A 441 5.91 11.21 5.74
CA GLY A 441 6.23 12.54 6.23
C GLY A 441 6.18 13.63 5.15
N VAL A 442 6.67 13.36 3.94
CA VAL A 442 6.58 14.28 2.79
C VAL A 442 5.12 14.62 2.46
N HIS A 443 4.25 13.60 2.39
CA HIS A 443 2.83 13.80 2.13
C HIS A 443 2.16 14.64 3.21
N THR A 444 2.46 14.37 4.49
CA THR A 444 1.90 15.13 5.62
C THR A 444 2.36 16.59 5.61
N VAL A 445 3.65 16.84 5.38
CA VAL A 445 4.21 18.21 5.32
C VAL A 445 3.56 19.04 4.20
N ARG A 446 3.48 18.47 2.99
CA ARG A 446 2.81 19.10 1.84
C ARG A 446 1.33 19.37 2.11
N SER A 447 0.65 18.39 2.71
CA SER A 447 -0.77 18.50 3.10
C SER A 447 -1.00 19.63 4.11
N PHE A 448 -0.19 19.71 5.17
CA PHE A 448 -0.28 20.76 6.19
C PHE A 448 0.05 22.15 5.67
N ASN A 449 1.00 22.26 4.74
CA ASN A 449 1.37 23.52 4.11
C ASN A 449 0.31 23.99 3.09
N GLY A 450 -0.42 23.06 2.46
CA GLY A 450 -1.43 23.36 1.46
C GLY A 450 -0.86 23.81 0.12
N GLY A 451 0.35 23.36 -0.24
CA GLY A 451 0.98 23.62 -1.55
C GLY A 451 1.52 25.04 -1.74
N LYS A 452 1.97 25.69 -0.66
CA LYS A 452 2.41 27.09 -0.61
C LYS A 452 3.93 27.27 -0.58
N PHE A 453 4.71 26.20 -0.69
CA PHE A 453 6.16 26.28 -0.69
C PHE A 453 6.72 27.00 -1.94
N GLU A 454 7.74 27.82 -1.76
CA GLU A 454 8.46 28.49 -2.85
C GLU A 454 9.47 27.56 -3.56
N CYS A 455 10.05 26.62 -2.80
CA CYS A 455 10.87 25.48 -3.25
C CYS A 455 10.20 24.21 -2.69
N ASP A 456 9.79 23.27 -3.54
CA ASP A 456 9.29 21.94 -3.13
C ASP A 456 10.02 20.87 -3.96
N VAL A 457 10.99 20.20 -3.35
CA VAL A 457 11.90 19.28 -4.05
C VAL A 457 12.00 17.95 -3.30
N VAL A 458 11.88 16.85 -4.03
CA VAL A 458 12.26 15.52 -3.55
C VAL A 458 13.46 15.05 -4.37
N VAL A 459 14.64 15.01 -3.75
CA VAL A 459 15.91 14.82 -4.46
C VAL A 459 15.97 13.46 -5.16
N ARG A 460 15.40 12.41 -4.56
CA ARG A 460 15.29 11.09 -5.22
C ARG A 460 14.52 11.14 -6.54
N GLU A 461 13.47 11.95 -6.64
CA GLU A 461 12.70 12.06 -7.89
C GLU A 461 13.52 12.71 -9.00
N LEU A 462 14.36 13.70 -8.67
CA LEU A 462 15.28 14.32 -9.63
C LEU A 462 16.31 13.31 -10.15
N ILE A 463 16.86 12.46 -9.28
CA ILE A 463 17.77 11.37 -9.68
C ILE A 463 17.06 10.40 -10.62
N LEU A 464 15.83 9.99 -10.30
CA LEU A 464 15.07 9.06 -11.14
C LEU A 464 14.72 9.64 -12.52
N LYS A 465 14.59 10.97 -12.62
CA LYS A 465 14.41 11.69 -13.90
C LYS A 465 15.71 11.94 -14.67
N GLY A 466 16.86 11.59 -14.09
CA GLY A 466 18.17 11.89 -14.68
C GLY A 466 18.58 13.36 -14.60
N GLU A 467 17.87 14.16 -13.79
CA GLU A 467 18.17 15.59 -13.58
C GLU A 467 19.32 15.79 -12.58
N LEU A 468 19.67 14.74 -11.83
CA LEU A 468 20.83 14.66 -10.93
C LEU A 468 21.57 13.35 -11.15
N VAL A 469 22.91 13.44 -11.26
CA VAL A 469 23.81 12.28 -11.37
C VAL A 469 24.20 11.78 -9.99
#